data_AF-A0A0R1V6F5-F1
#
_entry.id   AF-A0A0R1V6F5-F1
#
_cell.length_a   1.000
_cell.length_b   1.000
_cell.length_c   1.000
_cell.angle_alpha   90.00
_cell.angle_beta   90.00
_cell.angle_gamma   90.00
#
_symmetry.space_group_name_H-M   'P 1'
#
loop_
_entity.id
_entity.type
_entity.pdbx_description
1 polymer ?
#
loop_
_entity_poly.entity_id
_entity_poly.type
_entity_poly.pdbx_seq_one_letter_code
_entity_poly.pdbx_strand_id
1 'polypeptide(L)'
;MISNEPLQTATNTRNYLPTGTQPLYNKIPGQQGAKISVKAANLKAQATATDQGQTYFRGYRVAQTSDGKFYMKVVSFDKTYRGWIYIGTTNPTTDSSHVTEGVNPVQTFKTQAPSAVITDTTFYFTTPKASTLTYTAPDWTQYKVGRNLNATTAYVNDALKVTQMGTKQNNRDGNATYYYVTDTAHPQVNGWVKASAVTTVKPNFNY
;
A
#
# COMPACT_ATOMS: atom_id res chain seq x y z
N MET A 1 17.39 -9.32 28.24
CA MET A 1 16.12 -9.89 27.74
C MET A 1 15.88 -9.35 26.34
N ILE A 2 15.32 -10.12 25.41
CA ILE A 2 14.89 -9.62 24.09
C ILE A 2 13.38 -9.39 24.16
N SER A 3 12.90 -8.18 23.89
CA SER A 3 11.46 -7.86 23.86
C SER A 3 10.84 -8.20 22.50
N ASN A 4 9.50 -8.30 22.42
CA ASN A 4 8.79 -8.50 21.16
C ASN A 4 7.34 -8.00 21.27
N GLU A 5 7.13 -6.75 20.91
CA GLU A 5 5.85 -6.06 21.10
C GLU A 5 5.22 -5.66 19.76
N PRO A 6 3.88 -5.56 19.68
CA PRO A 6 3.23 -4.93 18.54
C PRO A 6 3.59 -3.44 18.47
N LEU A 7 3.73 -2.90 17.26
CA LEU A 7 3.69 -1.43 17.09
C LEU A 7 2.31 -0.91 17.55
N GLN A 8 2.22 0.33 18.01
CA GLN A 8 0.99 0.95 18.55
C GLN A 8 0.34 1.99 17.61
N THR A 9 1.04 2.47 16.58
CA THR A 9 0.51 3.47 15.61
C THR A 9 -0.66 2.96 14.75
N ALA A 10 -1.32 3.79 13.95
CA ALA A 10 -2.35 3.26 13.04
C ALA A 10 -1.73 2.25 12.04
N THR A 11 -2.43 1.16 11.72
CA THR A 11 -1.85 0.12 10.83
C THR A 11 -1.47 0.72 9.49
N ASN A 12 -2.31 1.59 8.93
CA ASN A 12 -2.16 2.22 7.61
C ASN A 12 -0.97 3.19 7.46
N THR A 13 -0.32 3.59 8.56
CA THR A 13 0.85 4.50 8.55
C THR A 13 2.20 3.78 8.57
N ARG A 14 2.19 2.46 8.77
CA ARG A 14 3.42 1.64 8.95
C ARG A 14 3.91 1.06 7.63
N ASN A 15 4.09 1.90 6.62
CA ASN A 15 4.55 1.50 5.28
C ASN A 15 6.00 1.91 5.06
N TYR A 16 6.77 1.02 4.45
CA TYR A 16 8.21 1.22 4.29
C TYR A 16 8.72 0.76 2.94
N LEU A 17 9.85 1.33 2.53
CA LEU A 17 10.74 0.77 1.52
C LEU A 17 12.08 0.40 2.18
N PRO A 18 12.72 -0.70 1.77
CA PRO A 18 14.03 -1.05 2.30
C PRO A 18 15.08 -0.07 1.78
N THR A 19 16.10 0.22 2.60
CA THR A 19 17.26 1.03 2.17
C THR A 19 18.26 0.20 1.37
N GLY A 20 18.26 -1.12 1.60
CA GLY A 20 19.26 -2.07 1.09
C GLY A 20 20.55 -2.11 1.92
N THR A 21 20.58 -1.50 3.12
CA THR A 21 21.76 -1.50 4.01
C THR A 21 21.74 -2.64 5.03
N GLN A 22 20.55 -3.15 5.37
CA GLN A 22 20.36 -4.19 6.37
C GLN A 22 19.65 -5.42 5.77
N PRO A 23 20.02 -6.65 6.17
CA PRO A 23 19.36 -7.86 5.71
C PRO A 23 18.03 -8.13 6.45
N LEU A 24 17.23 -9.07 5.95
CA LEU A 24 16.18 -9.70 6.75
C LEU A 24 16.73 -10.91 7.49
N TYR A 25 16.31 -11.05 8.75
CA TYR A 25 16.55 -12.21 9.59
C TYR A 25 15.27 -13.02 9.77
N ASN A 26 15.38 -14.34 9.87
CA ASN A 26 14.25 -15.23 10.15
C ASN A 26 13.72 -15.10 11.59
N LYS A 27 14.61 -14.76 12.54
CA LYS A 27 14.35 -14.53 13.96
C LYS A 27 15.10 -13.26 14.40
N ILE A 28 14.81 -12.77 15.60
CA ILE A 28 15.53 -11.61 16.14
C ILE A 28 16.99 -12.04 16.40
N PRO A 29 18.00 -11.28 15.91
CA PRO A 29 19.39 -11.58 16.21
C PRO A 29 19.65 -11.71 17.72
N GLY A 30 20.48 -12.68 18.11
CA GLY A 30 20.70 -13.09 19.50
C GLY A 30 19.80 -14.23 19.98
N GLN A 31 18.74 -14.58 19.25
CA GLN A 31 17.96 -15.81 19.52
C GLN A 31 18.61 -17.04 18.87
N GLN A 32 18.45 -18.21 19.50
CA GLN A 32 18.93 -19.47 18.94
C GLN A 32 18.32 -19.75 17.55
N GLY A 33 19.19 -19.99 16.57
CA GLY A 33 18.81 -20.23 15.17
C GLY A 33 18.42 -18.99 14.37
N ALA A 34 18.74 -17.78 14.87
CA ALA A 34 18.68 -16.56 14.08
C ALA A 34 19.74 -16.60 12.96
N LYS A 35 19.31 -16.33 11.73
CA LYS A 35 20.15 -16.25 10.54
C LYS A 35 19.57 -15.27 9.54
N ILE A 36 20.41 -14.78 8.64
CA ILE A 36 19.99 -13.98 7.49
C ILE A 36 19.12 -14.85 6.59
N SER A 37 17.87 -14.42 6.35
CA SER A 37 16.95 -15.04 5.40
C SER A 37 17.01 -14.36 4.02
N VAL A 38 17.29 -13.06 3.99
CA VAL A 38 17.43 -12.29 2.74
C VAL A 38 18.58 -11.30 2.88
N LYS A 39 19.51 -11.30 1.92
CA LYS A 39 20.65 -10.37 1.89
C LYS A 39 20.17 -8.94 1.60
N ALA A 40 20.85 -7.95 2.17
CA ALA A 40 20.51 -6.53 2.01
C ALA A 40 20.47 -6.08 0.53
N ALA A 41 21.40 -6.58 -0.30
CA ALA A 41 21.45 -6.31 -1.73
C ALA A 41 20.15 -6.71 -2.48
N ASN A 42 19.53 -7.84 -2.11
CA ASN A 42 18.29 -8.29 -2.74
C ASN A 42 17.11 -7.38 -2.36
N LEU A 43 17.15 -6.79 -1.16
CA LEU A 43 16.16 -5.83 -0.72
C LEU A 43 16.33 -4.48 -1.41
N LYS A 44 17.56 -4.08 -1.76
CA LYS A 44 17.82 -2.81 -2.46
C LYS A 44 16.98 -2.67 -3.74
N ALA A 45 16.85 -3.75 -4.51
CA ALA A 45 16.05 -3.76 -5.73
C ALA A 45 14.55 -3.46 -5.51
N GLN A 46 14.03 -3.75 -4.31
CA GLN A 46 12.63 -3.50 -3.96
C GLN A 46 12.37 -2.01 -3.73
N ALA A 47 13.39 -1.25 -3.31
CA ALA A 47 13.28 0.19 -3.07
C ALA A 47 12.89 0.97 -4.33
N THR A 48 13.29 0.48 -5.51
CA THR A 48 13.12 1.16 -6.80
C THR A 48 12.41 0.29 -7.84
N ALA A 49 11.71 -0.76 -7.43
CA ALA A 49 11.04 -1.65 -8.38
C ALA A 49 10.01 -0.88 -9.24
N THR A 50 9.90 -1.25 -10.51
CA THR A 50 8.84 -0.73 -11.39
C THR A 50 7.64 -1.68 -11.31
N ASP A 51 6.85 -1.52 -10.26
CA ASP A 51 5.68 -2.34 -9.95
C ASP A 51 4.48 -1.44 -9.59
N GLN A 52 3.35 -2.04 -9.19
CA GLN A 52 2.16 -1.31 -8.75
C GLN A 52 2.17 -0.95 -7.26
N GLY A 53 3.19 -1.36 -6.50
CA GLY A 53 3.27 -1.25 -5.04
C GLY A 53 3.39 -2.60 -4.30
N GLN A 54 3.51 -3.72 -5.02
CA GLN A 54 3.66 -5.07 -4.47
C GLN A 54 4.80 -5.20 -3.47
N THR A 55 5.88 -4.46 -3.70
CA THR A 55 7.14 -4.57 -2.96
C THR A 55 7.22 -3.68 -1.71
N TYR A 56 6.21 -2.84 -1.43
CA TYR A 56 6.14 -2.11 -0.17
C TYR A 56 6.14 -3.06 1.03
N PHE A 57 6.76 -2.64 2.13
CA PHE A 57 6.74 -3.38 3.38
C PHE A 57 5.73 -2.80 4.38
N ARG A 58 5.08 -3.69 5.12
CA ARG A 58 4.26 -3.42 6.31
C ARG A 58 5.09 -3.73 7.55
N GLY A 59 5.33 -2.75 8.41
CA GLY A 59 5.85 -2.99 9.77
C GLY A 59 4.72 -3.35 10.73
N TYR A 60 4.91 -4.37 11.60
CA TYR A 60 3.84 -4.81 12.50
C TYR A 60 4.25 -5.19 13.91
N ARG A 61 5.54 -5.45 14.17
CA ARG A 61 6.09 -5.67 15.52
C ARG A 61 7.48 -5.07 15.62
N VAL A 62 7.93 -4.85 16.84
CA VAL A 62 9.27 -4.39 17.16
C VAL A 62 9.86 -5.23 18.31
N ALA A 63 11.17 -5.42 18.27
CA ALA A 63 11.93 -6.10 19.31
C ALA A 63 13.17 -5.28 19.65
N GLN A 64 13.47 -5.14 20.93
CA GLN A 64 14.76 -4.61 21.40
C GLN A 64 15.65 -5.77 21.83
N THR A 65 16.88 -5.82 21.34
CA THR A 65 17.90 -6.75 21.80
C THR A 65 18.61 -6.21 23.05
N SER A 66 19.34 -7.07 23.76
CA SER A 66 20.00 -6.70 25.02
C SER A 66 21.07 -5.62 24.88
N ASP A 67 21.61 -5.44 23.67
CA ASP A 67 22.56 -4.38 23.31
C ASP A 67 21.87 -3.08 22.85
N GLY A 68 20.56 -2.95 23.06
CA GLY A 68 19.79 -1.73 22.80
C GLY A 68 19.36 -1.51 21.35
N LYS A 69 19.66 -2.45 20.44
CA LYS A 69 19.24 -2.36 19.03
C LYS A 69 17.77 -2.73 18.85
N PHE A 70 17.08 -2.00 17.98
CA PHE A 70 15.70 -2.29 17.61
C PHE A 70 15.63 -3.00 16.25
N TYR A 71 14.77 -4.02 16.19
CA TYR A 71 14.44 -4.76 14.98
C TYR A 71 12.94 -4.67 14.71
N MET A 72 12.56 -4.37 13.48
CA MET A 72 11.16 -4.36 13.04
C MET A 72 10.81 -5.65 12.33
N LYS A 73 9.68 -6.25 12.68
CA LYS A 73 9.10 -7.34 11.91
C LYS A 73 8.33 -6.77 10.73
N VAL A 74 8.72 -7.16 9.53
CA VAL A 74 8.18 -6.65 8.26
C VAL A 74 7.67 -7.76 7.36
N VAL A 75 6.77 -7.39 6.44
CA VAL A 75 6.28 -8.24 5.35
C VAL A 75 6.04 -7.39 4.11
N SER A 76 6.50 -7.83 2.92
CA SER A 76 6.16 -7.17 1.66
C SER A 76 4.69 -7.34 1.32
N PHE A 77 4.08 -6.45 0.54
CA PHE A 77 2.63 -6.51 0.30
C PHE A 77 2.22 -7.78 -0.46
N ASP A 78 3.05 -8.22 -1.39
CA ASP A 78 2.93 -9.49 -2.11
C ASP A 78 3.27 -10.74 -1.27
N LYS A 79 3.76 -10.54 -0.03
CA LYS A 79 4.17 -11.56 0.94
C LYS A 79 5.44 -12.33 0.58
N THR A 80 6.14 -11.96 -0.50
CA THR A 80 7.40 -12.60 -0.93
C THR A 80 8.48 -12.51 0.14
N TYR A 81 8.60 -11.36 0.81
CA TYR A 81 9.60 -11.11 1.84
C TYR A 81 8.97 -10.96 3.21
N ARG A 82 9.56 -11.64 4.21
CA ARG A 82 9.15 -11.54 5.62
C ARG A 82 10.34 -11.81 6.53
N GLY A 83 10.48 -10.99 7.58
CA GLY A 83 11.54 -11.19 8.56
C GLY A 83 11.64 -10.05 9.56
N TRP A 84 12.74 -10.04 10.28
CA TRP A 84 13.17 -8.96 11.16
C TRP A 84 14.27 -8.16 10.48
N ILE A 85 14.18 -6.84 10.49
CA ILE A 85 15.20 -5.93 9.94
C ILE A 85 15.67 -4.97 11.02
N TYR A 86 16.97 -4.70 11.08
CA TYR A 86 17.52 -3.70 12.01
C TYR A 86 17.08 -2.29 11.61
N ILE A 87 16.60 -1.50 12.57
CA ILE A 87 15.99 -0.18 12.33
C ILE A 87 16.60 0.96 13.15
N GLY A 88 17.68 0.70 13.88
CA GLY A 88 18.38 1.69 14.70
C GLY A 88 18.28 1.41 16.20
N THR A 89 18.55 2.42 17.01
CA THR A 89 18.57 2.35 18.48
C THR A 89 17.43 3.14 19.14
N THR A 90 16.60 3.82 18.35
CA THR A 90 15.41 4.54 18.82
C THR A 90 14.20 3.61 18.86
N ASN A 91 13.37 3.71 19.89
CA ASN A 91 12.15 2.91 20.03
C ASN A 91 11.03 3.44 19.11
N PRO A 92 10.56 2.68 18.09
CA PRO A 92 9.52 3.13 17.16
C PRO A 92 8.09 2.75 17.60
N THR A 93 7.90 2.22 18.82
CA THR A 93 6.63 1.59 19.23
C THR A 93 5.44 2.52 19.09
N THR A 94 5.59 3.77 19.55
CA THR A 94 4.58 4.83 19.53
C THR A 94 4.71 5.77 18.34
N ASP A 95 5.88 5.82 17.69
CA ASP A 95 6.11 6.54 16.45
C ASP A 95 6.85 5.64 15.46
N SER A 96 6.08 5.06 14.54
CA SER A 96 6.60 4.12 13.56
C SER A 96 7.45 4.78 12.46
N SER A 97 7.54 6.11 12.44
CA SER A 97 8.45 6.85 11.55
C SER A 97 9.87 6.96 12.11
N HIS A 98 10.08 6.71 13.41
CA HIS A 98 11.38 6.70 14.07
C HIS A 98 12.19 5.45 13.74
N VAL A 99 12.59 5.34 12.48
CA VAL A 99 13.53 4.34 11.97
C VAL A 99 14.69 5.06 11.30
N THR A 100 15.91 4.65 11.61
CA THR A 100 17.12 5.30 11.07
C THR A 100 17.97 4.35 10.23
N GLU A 101 17.60 3.07 10.20
CA GLU A 101 18.35 2.00 9.52
C GLU A 101 17.42 1.05 8.78
N GLY A 102 17.95 0.39 7.74
CA GLY A 102 17.33 -0.75 7.04
C GLY A 102 16.07 -0.47 6.21
N VAL A 103 15.22 0.45 6.65
CA VAL A 103 13.96 0.85 6.02
C VAL A 103 13.72 2.35 6.15
N ASN A 104 13.04 2.93 5.18
CA ASN A 104 12.53 4.30 5.22
C ASN A 104 10.99 4.27 5.28
N PRO A 105 10.35 5.06 6.16
CA PRO A 105 8.91 5.25 6.14
C PRO A 105 8.50 5.91 4.82
N VAL A 106 7.38 5.47 4.24
CA VAL A 106 6.88 6.05 2.98
C VAL A 106 5.38 6.24 3.02
N GLN A 107 4.92 7.34 2.41
CA GLN A 107 3.54 7.48 1.99
C GLN A 107 3.35 6.67 0.71
N THR A 108 2.32 5.81 0.64
CA THR A 108 2.02 4.98 -0.54
C THR A 108 1.00 5.62 -1.47
N PHE A 109 0.16 6.50 -0.94
CA PHE A 109 -0.88 7.23 -1.66
C PHE A 109 -1.07 8.61 -1.05
N LYS A 110 -1.24 9.63 -1.90
CA LYS A 110 -1.51 11.01 -1.49
C LYS A 110 -2.86 11.45 -2.04
N THR A 111 -3.80 11.72 -1.16
CA THR A 111 -5.11 12.28 -1.52
C THR A 111 -4.99 13.77 -1.81
N GLN A 112 -5.83 14.27 -2.71
CA GLN A 112 -5.99 15.68 -3.02
C GLN A 112 -7.45 15.98 -3.39
N ALA A 113 -7.85 17.24 -3.28
CA ALA A 113 -9.18 17.66 -3.71
C ALA A 113 -9.32 17.53 -5.24
N PRO A 114 -10.43 16.98 -5.75
CA PRO A 114 -10.74 17.06 -7.18
C PRO A 114 -11.02 18.52 -7.58
N SER A 115 -10.75 18.86 -8.84
CA SER A 115 -11.17 20.14 -9.40
C SER A 115 -12.68 20.19 -9.61
N ALA A 116 -13.25 21.40 -9.71
CA ALA A 116 -14.67 21.57 -10.01
C ALA A 116 -15.10 20.85 -11.30
N VAL A 117 -14.24 20.89 -12.33
CA VAL A 117 -14.47 20.15 -13.58
C VAL A 117 -14.65 18.65 -13.31
N ILE A 118 -13.82 18.04 -12.46
CA ILE A 118 -13.93 16.61 -12.13
C ILE A 118 -15.18 16.32 -11.30
N THR A 119 -15.54 17.18 -10.33
CA THR A 119 -16.73 16.95 -9.49
C THR A 119 -18.04 17.10 -10.25
N ASP A 120 -18.10 18.03 -11.21
CA ASP A 120 -19.31 18.32 -11.98
C ASP A 120 -19.50 17.31 -13.12
N THR A 121 -18.40 16.71 -13.60
CA THR A 121 -18.42 15.70 -14.66
C THR A 121 -19.09 14.41 -14.19
N THR A 122 -19.96 13.87 -15.04
CA THR A 122 -20.45 12.50 -14.90
C THR A 122 -19.50 11.54 -15.60
N PHE A 123 -19.06 10.52 -14.87
CA PHE A 123 -18.18 9.47 -15.38
C PHE A 123 -18.94 8.15 -15.53
N TYR A 124 -18.35 7.25 -16.30
CA TYR A 124 -18.78 5.87 -16.51
C TYR A 124 -17.52 5.00 -16.55
N PHE A 125 -17.64 3.69 -16.31
CA PHE A 125 -16.49 2.80 -16.47
C PHE A 125 -16.12 2.65 -17.97
N THR A 126 -14.83 2.68 -18.32
CA THR A 126 -14.38 2.68 -19.74
C THR A 126 -14.68 1.38 -20.48
N THR A 127 -14.75 0.25 -19.79
CA THR A 127 -15.03 -1.06 -20.37
C THR A 127 -15.44 -2.00 -19.23
N PRO A 128 -16.32 -2.98 -19.49
CA PRO A 128 -16.47 -4.17 -18.67
C PRO A 128 -15.29 -5.08 -18.95
N LYS A 129 -14.07 -4.60 -18.69
CA LYS A 129 -13.03 -5.56 -18.34
C LYS A 129 -13.64 -6.30 -17.17
N ALA A 130 -13.70 -7.62 -17.22
CA ALA A 130 -14.23 -8.48 -16.16
C ALA A 130 -13.55 -8.26 -14.77
N SER A 131 -12.68 -7.25 -14.66
CA SER A 131 -11.89 -6.82 -13.53
C SER A 131 -11.74 -5.28 -13.45
N THR A 132 -12.64 -4.45 -14.01
CA THR A 132 -12.71 -3.06 -13.53
C THR A 132 -13.28 -3.12 -12.13
N LEU A 133 -12.53 -2.59 -11.17
CA LEU A 133 -12.73 -2.84 -9.75
C LEU A 133 -12.61 -1.52 -9.03
N THR A 134 -13.53 -1.28 -8.12
CA THR A 134 -13.33 -0.31 -7.07
C THR A 134 -12.63 -0.98 -5.89
N TYR A 135 -11.85 -0.18 -5.18
CA TYR A 135 -11.07 -0.62 -4.03
C TYR A 135 -11.40 0.19 -2.79
N THR A 136 -11.31 -0.45 -1.62
CA THR A 136 -11.42 0.25 -0.32
C THR A 136 -10.30 1.28 -0.14
N ALA A 137 -9.10 0.95 -0.64
CA ALA A 137 -7.99 1.87 -0.86
C ALA A 137 -7.36 1.54 -2.22
N PRO A 138 -6.77 2.50 -2.96
CA PRO A 138 -6.17 2.23 -4.27
C PRO A 138 -5.27 0.99 -4.22
N ASP A 139 -5.30 0.16 -5.27
CA ASP A 139 -4.60 -1.12 -5.25
C ASP A 139 -3.13 -0.99 -4.87
N TRP A 140 -2.66 -1.93 -4.06
CA TRP A 140 -1.27 -1.99 -3.58
C TRP A 140 -0.80 -0.77 -2.78
N THR A 141 -1.70 0.06 -2.26
CA THR A 141 -1.32 1.18 -1.37
C THR A 141 -1.41 0.81 0.12
N GLN A 142 -2.07 -0.30 0.45
CA GLN A 142 -2.17 -0.80 1.82
C GLN A 142 -2.12 -2.33 1.86
N TYR A 143 -1.36 -2.88 2.81
CA TYR A 143 -1.28 -4.32 2.99
C TYR A 143 -2.63 -4.91 3.42
N LYS A 144 -3.06 -5.97 2.73
CA LYS A 144 -4.34 -6.69 2.97
C LYS A 144 -5.59 -5.82 2.83
N VAL A 145 -5.50 -4.64 2.22
CA VAL A 145 -6.67 -3.87 1.81
C VAL A 145 -6.87 -4.11 0.32
N GLY A 146 -8.08 -4.48 -0.06
CA GLY A 146 -8.39 -4.96 -1.39
C GLY A 146 -9.59 -4.28 -2.01
N ARG A 147 -10.22 -5.02 -2.91
CA ARG A 147 -11.38 -4.60 -3.69
C ARG A 147 -12.63 -4.65 -2.81
N ASN A 148 -13.55 -3.70 -2.99
CA ASN A 148 -14.90 -3.80 -2.41
C ASN A 148 -15.86 -4.61 -3.31
N LEU A 149 -15.53 -4.77 -4.59
CA LEU A 149 -16.27 -5.61 -5.54
C LEU A 149 -15.34 -6.50 -6.37
N ASN A 150 -15.85 -7.64 -6.83
CA ASN A 150 -15.11 -8.56 -7.71
C ASN A 150 -15.21 -8.23 -9.20
N ALA A 151 -16.19 -7.40 -9.60
CA ALA A 151 -16.34 -6.86 -10.95
C ALA A 151 -17.33 -5.68 -10.93
N THR A 152 -17.20 -4.76 -11.89
CA THR A 152 -18.18 -3.68 -12.14
C THR A 152 -18.95 -3.83 -13.46
N THR A 153 -18.92 -5.00 -14.10
CA THR A 153 -19.56 -5.25 -15.41
C THR A 153 -21.05 -4.86 -15.42
N ALA A 154 -21.80 -5.23 -14.38
CA ALA A 154 -23.23 -4.91 -14.27
C ALA A 154 -23.53 -3.41 -14.12
N TYR A 155 -22.52 -2.60 -13.81
CA TYR A 155 -22.65 -1.18 -13.46
C TYR A 155 -21.92 -0.28 -14.48
N VAL A 156 -21.51 -0.82 -15.64
CA VAL A 156 -20.69 -0.09 -16.61
C VAL A 156 -21.41 1.15 -17.20
N ASN A 157 -22.74 1.09 -17.23
CA ASN A 157 -23.59 2.16 -17.74
C ASN A 157 -24.07 3.13 -16.64
N ASP A 158 -23.73 2.87 -15.38
CA ASP A 158 -24.15 3.69 -14.25
C ASP A 158 -23.38 5.00 -14.21
N ALA A 159 -24.10 6.06 -13.83
CA ALA A 159 -23.52 7.38 -13.68
C ALA A 159 -22.71 7.46 -12.39
N LEU A 160 -21.42 7.73 -12.53
CA LEU A 160 -20.47 7.88 -11.42
C LEU A 160 -20.16 9.36 -11.17
N LYS A 161 -20.08 9.72 -9.89
CA LYS A 161 -19.53 11.02 -9.44
C LYS A 161 -18.23 10.84 -8.69
N VAL A 162 -17.24 11.67 -9.00
CA VAL A 162 -15.95 11.68 -8.31
C VAL A 162 -16.02 12.62 -7.12
N THR A 163 -15.76 12.09 -5.93
CA THR A 163 -15.78 12.87 -4.68
C THR A 163 -14.39 13.10 -4.09
N GLN A 164 -13.41 12.25 -4.44
CA GLN A 164 -12.02 12.41 -4.05
C GLN A 164 -11.09 12.00 -5.18
N MET A 165 -9.85 12.49 -5.15
CA MET A 165 -8.81 11.98 -6.02
C MET A 165 -7.47 11.85 -5.29
N GLY A 166 -6.50 11.21 -5.91
CA GLY A 166 -5.15 11.13 -5.37
C GLY A 166 -4.21 10.37 -6.29
N THR A 167 -2.94 10.33 -5.92
CA THR A 167 -1.89 9.69 -6.72
C THR A 167 -1.12 8.68 -5.90
N LYS A 168 -0.78 7.55 -6.54
CA LYS A 168 0.25 6.65 -6.02
C LYS A 168 1.57 7.40 -5.90
N GLN A 169 2.39 6.98 -4.94
CA GLN A 169 3.65 7.63 -4.60
C GLN A 169 4.84 6.74 -4.97
N ASN A 170 6.06 7.27 -4.86
CA ASN A 170 7.33 6.55 -5.06
C ASN A 170 7.45 5.86 -6.43
N ASN A 171 6.89 6.48 -7.48
CA ASN A 171 6.86 6.00 -8.86
C ASN A 171 6.17 4.64 -9.06
N ARG A 172 5.39 4.17 -8.07
CA ARG A 172 4.60 2.94 -8.20
C ARG A 172 3.50 3.16 -9.22
N ASP A 173 3.41 2.28 -10.19
CA ASP A 173 2.50 2.39 -11.33
C ASP A 173 2.62 3.76 -12.02
N GLY A 174 3.84 4.32 -12.09
CA GLY A 174 4.10 5.65 -12.66
C GLY A 174 3.38 6.79 -11.93
N ASN A 175 3.15 6.67 -10.61
CA ASN A 175 2.35 7.60 -9.81
C ASN A 175 0.91 7.76 -10.32
N ALA A 176 0.30 6.66 -10.77
CA ALA A 176 -1.06 6.64 -11.30
C ALA A 176 -2.07 7.41 -10.43
N THR A 177 -2.93 8.18 -11.11
CA THR A 177 -4.07 8.88 -10.51
C THR A 177 -5.25 7.95 -10.28
N TYR A 178 -5.88 8.07 -9.12
CA TYR A 178 -7.10 7.37 -8.74
C TYR A 178 -8.19 8.38 -8.37
N TYR A 179 -9.42 8.00 -8.63
CA TYR A 179 -10.63 8.68 -8.21
C TYR A 179 -11.38 7.82 -7.20
N TYR A 180 -11.96 8.43 -6.19
CA TYR A 180 -13.03 7.81 -5.42
C TYR A 180 -14.34 8.11 -6.12
N VAL A 181 -14.96 7.08 -6.69
CA VAL A 181 -16.24 7.19 -7.38
C VAL A 181 -17.39 6.81 -6.46
N THR A 182 -18.51 7.48 -6.66
CA THR A 182 -19.79 7.17 -6.01
C THR A 182 -20.84 6.88 -7.06
N ASP A 183 -21.65 5.88 -6.77
CA ASP A 183 -22.82 5.46 -7.54
C ASP A 183 -24.04 5.56 -6.61
N THR A 184 -25.00 6.40 -6.99
CA THR A 184 -26.21 6.62 -6.18
C THR A 184 -27.17 5.43 -6.26
N ALA A 185 -27.24 4.73 -7.40
CA ALA A 185 -28.12 3.60 -7.59
C ALA A 185 -27.54 2.32 -6.96
N HIS A 186 -26.21 2.18 -7.00
CA HIS A 186 -25.50 0.99 -6.52
C HIS A 186 -24.34 1.34 -5.58
N PRO A 187 -24.61 1.74 -4.31
CA PRO A 187 -23.58 2.17 -3.37
C PRO A 187 -22.48 1.13 -3.07
N GLN A 188 -22.73 -0.16 -3.32
CA GLN A 188 -21.70 -1.21 -3.24
C GLN A 188 -20.53 -0.98 -4.21
N VAL A 189 -20.75 -0.20 -5.28
CA VAL A 189 -19.73 0.20 -6.26
C VAL A 189 -18.77 1.23 -5.68
N ASN A 190 -19.18 2.03 -4.68
CA ASN A 190 -18.39 3.15 -4.16
C ASN A 190 -16.97 2.73 -3.76
N GLY A 191 -15.96 3.42 -4.28
CA GLY A 191 -14.58 3.11 -3.97
C GLY A 191 -13.57 3.75 -4.92
N TRP A 192 -12.30 3.44 -4.68
CA TRP A 192 -11.18 3.94 -5.48
C TRP A 192 -11.05 3.19 -6.79
N VAL A 193 -10.94 3.90 -7.90
CA VAL A 193 -10.70 3.37 -9.24
C VAL A 193 -9.60 4.18 -9.92
N LYS A 194 -8.76 3.52 -10.72
CA LYS A 194 -7.73 4.23 -11.51
C LYS A 194 -8.42 5.17 -12.49
N ALA A 195 -7.95 6.41 -12.62
CA ALA A 195 -8.60 7.43 -13.46
C ALA A 195 -8.76 6.98 -14.92
N SER A 196 -7.79 6.22 -15.45
CA SER A 196 -7.84 5.66 -16.81
C SER A 196 -8.90 4.55 -17.00
N ALA A 197 -9.56 4.12 -15.94
CA ALA A 197 -10.64 3.12 -15.98
C ALA A 197 -12.04 3.76 -15.94
N VAL A 198 -12.12 5.09 -15.96
CA VAL A 198 -13.37 5.83 -16.14
C VAL A 198 -13.30 6.78 -17.33
N THR A 199 -14.45 7.13 -17.88
CA THR A 199 -14.62 7.95 -19.08
C THR A 199 -15.83 8.86 -18.92
N THR A 200 -15.87 9.96 -19.65
CA THR A 200 -17.04 10.84 -19.76
C THR A 200 -18.02 10.38 -20.83
N VAL A 201 -17.60 9.46 -21.71
CA VAL A 201 -18.43 8.89 -22.76
C VAL A 201 -19.21 7.72 -22.19
N LYS A 202 -20.54 7.85 -22.13
CA LYS A 202 -21.40 6.75 -21.71
C LYS A 202 -21.19 5.54 -22.63
N PRO A 203 -20.79 4.38 -22.09
CA PRO A 203 -20.70 3.18 -22.89
C PRO A 203 -22.08 2.70 -23.35
N ASN A 204 -22.15 2.10 -24.53
CA ASN A 204 -23.35 1.45 -25.05
C ASN A 204 -23.16 -0.07 -25.01
N PHE A 205 -23.10 -0.64 -23.80
CA PHE A 205 -23.07 -2.09 -23.63
C PHE A 205 -24.45 -2.60 -23.22
N ASN A 206 -24.93 -3.63 -23.92
CA ASN A 206 -26.14 -4.37 -23.57
C ASN A 206 -25.73 -5.56 -22.68
N TYR A 207 -25.96 -5.45 -21.37
CA TYR A 207 -25.79 -6.53 -20.40
C TYR A 207 -27.14 -6.99 -19.86
#